data_AF-A0A7X2V8Y9-F1
#
_entry.id   AF-A0A7X2V8Y9-F1
#
_cell.length_a   1.000
_cell.length_b   1.000
_cell.length_c   1.000
_cell.angle_alpha   90.00
_cell.angle_beta   90.00
_cell.angle_gamma   90.00
#
_symmetry.space_group_name_H-M   'P 1'
#
loop_
_entity.id
_entity.type
_entity.pdbx_description
1 polymer ?
#
loop_
_entity_poly.entity_id
_entity_poly.type
_entity_poly.pdbx_seq_one_letter_code
_entity_poly.pdbx_strand_id
1 'polypeptide(L)'
;MMVNGLILFIQVGLLALLVLLAVRVISLVRSEPIAVGRQEIWPATRDTVATDLPSNNSEWPVASRRPTPEAAPDRAELITRLHILAGLQERDCRVKGLALATAPDAVKAYATAWLYGAGCALSDKGSRHSEALAGIVAQTINRKTGMRQPEAMQAISTLTDSAVYLACFRAGLEGAEFWRYNHFVPPTSSLYDAITANAFI
;
A
#
# COMPACT_ATOMS: atom_id res chain seq x y z
N MET A 1 22.55 42.03 22.08
CA MET A 1 21.56 41.51 23.06
C MET A 1 20.36 40.80 22.42
N MET A 2 19.79 41.30 21.30
CA MET A 2 18.64 40.66 20.62
C MET A 2 18.95 39.30 19.99
N VAL A 3 20.15 39.11 19.43
CA VAL A 3 20.54 37.85 18.77
C VAL A 3 20.61 36.67 19.76
N ASN A 4 21.13 36.92 20.98
CA ASN A 4 21.19 35.90 22.03
C ASN A 4 19.80 35.49 22.53
N GLY A 5 18.85 36.42 22.57
CA GLY A 5 17.46 36.12 22.93
C GLY A 5 16.75 35.24 21.90
N LEU A 6 16.98 35.50 20.60
CA LEU A 6 16.43 34.70 19.52
C LEU A 6 17.00 33.27 19.52
N ILE A 7 18.31 33.13 19.74
CA ILE A 7 18.97 31.82 19.85
C ILE A 7 18.39 31.02 21.02
N LEU A 8 18.20 31.67 22.17
CA LEU A 8 17.64 31.02 23.36
C LEU A 8 16.20 30.59 23.13
N PHE A 9 15.39 31.41 22.46
CA PHE A 9 14.01 31.06 22.08
C PHE A 9 13.96 29.84 21.15
N ILE A 10 14.83 29.79 20.13
CA ILE A 10 14.91 28.66 19.19
C ILE A 10 15.38 27.39 19.91
N GLN A 11 16.38 27.49 20.79
CA GLN A 11 16.87 26.33 21.56
C GLN A 11 15.80 25.75 22.47
N VAL A 12 15.05 26.60 23.19
CA VAL A 12 13.95 26.16 24.05
C VAL A 12 12.82 25.55 23.21
N GLY A 13 12.49 26.14 22.08
CA GLY A 13 11.48 25.60 21.15
C GLY A 13 11.86 24.23 20.58
N LEU A 14 13.13 24.07 20.17
CA LEU A 14 13.65 22.81 19.65
C LEU A 14 13.65 21.72 20.74
N LEU A 15 14.04 22.08 21.96
CA LEU A 15 14.05 21.16 23.10
C LEU A 15 12.62 20.73 23.47
N ALA A 16 11.66 21.64 23.45
CA ALA A 16 10.24 21.31 23.67
C ALA A 16 9.71 20.35 22.59
N LEU A 17 10.05 20.57 21.32
CA LEU A 17 9.69 19.68 20.22
C LEU A 17 10.31 18.29 20.35
N LEU A 18 11.58 18.20 20.75
CA LEU A 18 12.27 16.93 21.00
C LEU A 18 11.64 16.16 22.16
N VAL A 19 11.27 16.83 23.25
CA VAL A 19 10.56 16.21 24.37
C VAL A 19 9.19 15.71 23.92
N LEU A 20 8.43 16.52 23.15
CA LEU A 20 7.12 16.12 22.63
C LEU A 20 7.24 14.90 21.71
N LEU A 21 8.25 14.86 20.85
CA LEU A 21 8.56 13.70 20.00
C LEU A 21 8.85 12.46 20.85
N ALA A 22 9.72 12.58 21.86
CA ALA A 22 10.07 11.46 22.74
C ALA A 22 8.84 10.93 23.50
N VAL A 23 7.99 11.82 24.01
CA VAL A 23 6.73 11.44 24.67
C VAL A 23 5.82 10.69 23.70
N ARG A 24 5.66 11.17 22.46
CA ARG A 24 4.85 10.47 21.44
C ARG A 24 5.40 9.09 21.14
N VAL A 25 6.71 8.95 20.96
CA VAL A 25 7.36 7.65 20.71
C VAL A 25 7.16 6.70 21.90
N ILE A 26 7.32 7.17 23.13
CA ILE A 26 7.12 6.34 24.33
C ILE A 26 5.65 5.93 24.49
N SER A 27 4.71 6.84 24.25
CA SER A 27 3.28 6.50 24.25
C SER A 27 2.95 5.48 23.17
N LEU A 28 3.48 5.63 21.96
CA LEU A 28 3.34 4.64 20.89
C LEU A 28 3.86 3.26 21.29
N VAL A 29 5.02 3.19 21.96
CA VAL A 29 5.60 1.92 22.44
C VAL A 29 4.80 1.33 23.60
N ARG A 30 4.24 2.15 24.50
CA ARG A 30 3.43 1.68 25.64
C ARG A 30 1.98 1.36 25.28
N SER A 31 1.49 1.87 24.15
CA SER A 31 0.17 1.57 23.61
C SER A 31 0.12 0.29 22.77
N GLU A 32 1.20 -0.50 22.73
CA GLU A 32 1.11 -1.92 22.41
C GLU A 32 0.82 -2.68 23.71
N PRO A 33 -0.46 -2.98 24.06
CA PRO A 33 -0.72 -3.96 25.10
C PRO A 33 -0.18 -5.29 24.59
N ILE A 34 0.85 -5.80 25.26
CA ILE A 34 1.17 -7.23 25.28
C ILE A 34 -0.08 -7.92 25.81
N ALA A 35 -0.97 -8.32 24.91
CA ALA A 35 -2.11 -9.17 25.21
C ALA A 35 -1.56 -10.56 25.53
N VAL A 36 -1.19 -10.72 26.80
CA VAL A 36 -0.93 -12.01 27.44
C VAL A 36 -2.13 -12.91 27.20
N GLY A 37 -1.85 -14.14 26.77
CA GLY A 37 -2.80 -15.09 26.23
C GLY A 37 -3.99 -15.40 27.15
N ARG A 38 -5.18 -15.42 26.54
CA ARG A 38 -6.31 -16.20 27.02
C ARG A 38 -6.66 -17.22 25.94
N GLN A 39 -6.01 -18.38 26.05
CA GLN A 39 -6.30 -19.55 25.25
C GLN A 39 -7.53 -20.20 25.88
N GLU A 40 -8.73 -19.87 25.41
CA GLU A 40 -9.88 -20.74 25.67
C GLU A 40 -9.71 -22.01 24.84
N ILE A 41 -9.42 -23.08 25.56
CA ILE A 41 -9.34 -24.45 25.09
C ILE A 41 -10.76 -24.86 24.67
N TRP A 42 -11.01 -24.96 23.36
CA TRP A 42 -12.18 -25.70 22.86
C TRP A 42 -11.72 -27.12 22.46
N PRO A 43 -12.40 -28.17 22.93
CA PRO A 43 -11.93 -29.54 22.75
C PRO A 43 -12.07 -30.02 21.30
N ALA A 44 -11.12 -30.87 20.95
CA ALA A 44 -10.96 -31.54 19.68
C ALA A 44 -12.16 -32.39 19.26
N THR A 45 -12.47 -32.35 17.97
CA THR A 45 -12.89 -33.56 17.23
C THR A 45 -11.91 -33.73 16.07
N ARG A 46 -11.10 -34.78 16.19
CA ARG A 46 -10.16 -35.28 15.20
C ARG A 46 -10.91 -36.02 14.10
N ASP A 47 -10.50 -35.79 12.86
CA ASP A 47 -10.45 -36.72 11.73
C ASP A 47 -9.58 -35.99 10.68
N THR A 48 -8.56 -36.50 10.01
CA THR A 48 -7.83 -37.77 9.97
C THR A 48 -6.56 -37.50 9.13
N VAL A 49 -5.49 -38.26 9.40
CA VAL A 49 -4.32 -38.56 8.54
C VAL A 49 -3.21 -37.51 8.38
N ALA A 50 -2.06 -37.92 8.91
CA ALA A 50 -0.75 -37.33 8.81
C ALA A 50 -0.10 -37.53 7.44
N THR A 51 0.68 -36.55 6.99
CA THR A 51 1.96 -36.80 6.31
C THR A 51 2.92 -35.65 6.61
N ASP A 52 3.94 -35.93 7.43
CA ASP A 52 5.06 -35.05 7.70
C ASP A 52 5.98 -34.96 6.47
N LEU A 53 6.32 -33.73 6.08
CA LEU A 53 7.43 -33.41 5.17
C LEU A 53 8.19 -32.23 5.76
N PRO A 54 9.50 -32.35 6.04
CA PRO A 54 10.26 -31.25 6.62
C PRO A 54 10.80 -30.36 5.51
N SER A 55 10.14 -29.22 5.23
CA SER A 55 10.74 -28.16 4.40
C SER A 55 11.36 -27.09 5.31
N ASN A 56 12.66 -27.23 5.51
CA ASN A 56 13.54 -26.28 6.16
C ASN A 56 13.73 -25.04 5.28
N ASN A 57 12.82 -24.07 5.38
CA ASN A 57 12.98 -22.75 4.78
C ASN A 57 12.75 -21.68 5.85
N SER A 58 13.86 -21.12 6.35
CA SER A 58 13.99 -19.96 7.24
C SER A 58 12.80 -18.98 7.22
N GLU A 59 11.85 -19.19 8.14
CA GLU A 59 10.76 -18.25 8.41
C GLU A 59 11.30 -17.05 9.16
N TRP A 60 11.40 -15.92 8.48
CA TRP A 60 11.37 -14.62 9.16
C TRP A 60 10.01 -14.52 9.88
N PRO A 61 9.97 -14.23 11.19
CA PRO A 61 8.71 -14.09 11.91
C PRO A 61 8.09 -12.74 11.52
N VAL A 62 7.43 -12.69 10.37
CA VAL A 62 6.53 -11.59 10.05
C VAL A 62 5.31 -11.78 10.94
N ALA A 63 5.28 -11.03 12.03
CA ALA A 63 4.12 -10.93 12.91
C ALA A 63 2.92 -10.52 12.05
N SER A 64 2.16 -11.52 11.63
CA SER A 64 0.93 -11.36 10.85
C SER A 64 -0.09 -10.73 11.80
N ARG A 65 -0.11 -9.39 11.85
CA ARG A 65 -1.10 -8.63 12.61
C ARG A 65 -2.48 -9.07 12.09
N ARG A 66 -3.26 -9.77 12.93
CA ARG A 66 -4.63 -10.12 12.60
C ARG A 66 -5.42 -8.83 12.33
N PRO A 67 -6.24 -8.77 11.27
CA PRO A 67 -7.07 -7.61 10.99
C PRO A 67 -8.06 -7.40 12.14
N THR A 68 -7.95 -6.27 12.83
CA THR A 68 -9.12 -5.68 13.50
C THR A 68 -10.08 -5.23 12.40
N PRO A 69 -11.40 -5.46 12.52
CA PRO A 69 -12.36 -4.95 11.54
C PRO A 69 -12.30 -3.41 11.57
N GLU A 70 -11.57 -2.85 10.61
CA GLU A 70 -11.43 -1.41 10.41
C GLU A 70 -12.74 -0.89 9.80
N ALA A 71 -13.23 0.24 10.30
CA ALA A 71 -14.37 0.91 9.71
C ALA A 71 -14.07 1.29 8.25
N ALA A 72 -15.13 1.42 7.45
CA ALA A 72 -15.05 1.89 6.07
C ALA A 72 -14.14 3.12 5.96
N PRO A 73 -13.09 3.10 5.12
CA PRO A 73 -12.18 4.23 5.01
C PRO A 73 -12.92 5.43 4.43
N ASP A 74 -12.78 6.58 5.09
CA ASP A 74 -13.30 7.84 4.56
C ASP A 74 -12.64 8.16 3.20
N ARG A 75 -13.32 8.95 2.36
CA ARG A 75 -12.82 9.35 1.04
C ARG A 75 -11.43 10.00 1.13
N ALA A 76 -11.20 10.84 2.13
CA ALA A 76 -9.90 11.48 2.34
C ALA A 76 -8.81 10.48 2.71
N GLU A 77 -9.16 9.46 3.51
CA GLU A 77 -8.26 8.38 3.88
C GLU A 77 -7.89 7.52 2.68
N LEU A 78 -8.86 7.11 1.86
CA LEU A 78 -8.60 6.37 0.63
C LEU A 78 -7.67 7.14 -0.32
N ILE A 79 -7.93 8.42 -0.54
CA ILE A 79 -7.07 9.29 -1.36
C ILE A 79 -5.65 9.30 -0.79
N THR A 80 -5.51 9.42 0.53
CA THR A 80 -4.21 9.46 1.21
C THR A 80 -3.47 8.14 1.04
N ARG A 81 -4.13 7.00 1.31
CA ARG A 81 -3.57 5.65 1.16
C ARG A 81 -3.10 5.42 -0.28
N LEU A 82 -3.90 5.82 -1.28
CA LEU A 82 -3.54 5.71 -2.70
C LEU A 82 -2.33 6.57 -3.08
N HIS A 83 -2.23 7.80 -2.58
CA HIS A 83 -1.06 8.66 -2.86
C HIS A 83 0.22 8.10 -2.26
N ILE A 84 0.17 7.56 -1.04
CA ILE A 84 1.32 6.91 -0.38
C ILE A 84 1.78 5.71 -1.22
N LEU A 85 0.83 4.83 -1.54
CA LEU A 85 1.11 3.58 -2.23
C LEU A 85 1.59 3.83 -3.68
N ALA A 86 0.98 4.78 -4.39
CA ALA A 86 1.46 5.23 -5.71
C ALA A 86 2.87 5.84 -5.63
N GLY A 87 3.17 6.64 -4.60
CA GLY A 87 4.51 7.20 -4.40
C GLY A 87 5.57 6.14 -4.08
N LEU A 88 5.21 5.11 -3.31
CA LEU A 88 6.08 3.98 -3.04
C LEU A 88 6.43 3.22 -4.32
N GLN A 89 5.43 2.90 -5.14
CA GLN A 89 5.63 2.18 -6.39
C GLN A 89 6.36 3.01 -7.45
N GLU A 90 6.05 4.31 -7.55
CA GLU A 90 6.79 5.24 -8.41
C GLU A 90 8.29 5.23 -8.07
N ARG A 91 8.63 5.25 -6.78
CA ARG A 91 10.01 5.17 -6.31
C ARG A 91 10.64 3.82 -6.65
N ASP A 92 9.95 2.70 -6.42
CA ASP A 92 10.44 1.36 -6.75
C ASP A 92 10.75 1.23 -8.24
N CYS A 93 9.80 1.61 -9.11
CA CYS A 93 9.99 1.65 -10.56
C CYS A 93 11.23 2.48 -10.93
N ARG A 94 11.36 3.70 -10.37
CA ARG A 94 12.49 4.57 -10.68
C ARG A 94 13.84 3.99 -10.25
N VAL A 95 13.91 3.35 -9.07
CA VAL A 95 15.16 2.69 -8.59
C VAL A 95 15.55 1.55 -9.52
N LYS A 96 14.57 0.83 -10.08
CA LYS A 96 14.77 -0.24 -11.06
C LYS A 96 14.91 0.26 -12.51
N GLY A 97 14.99 1.58 -12.74
CA GLY A 97 15.24 2.18 -14.06
C GLY A 97 13.99 2.51 -14.89
N LEU A 98 12.78 2.34 -14.34
CA LEU A 98 11.52 2.69 -14.99
C LEU A 98 10.98 4.03 -14.48
N ALA A 99 11.15 5.09 -15.28
CA ALA A 99 10.60 6.42 -14.99
C ALA A 99 9.17 6.57 -15.56
N LEU A 100 8.14 6.44 -14.71
CA LEU A 100 6.73 6.44 -15.15
C LEU A 100 6.28 7.74 -15.84
N ALA A 101 6.86 8.90 -15.47
CA ALA A 101 6.52 10.19 -16.08
C ALA A 101 6.88 10.26 -17.57
N THR A 102 8.01 9.66 -17.95
CA THR A 102 8.54 9.64 -19.32
C THR A 102 8.29 8.32 -20.03
N ALA A 103 7.59 7.38 -19.39
CA ALA A 103 7.29 6.08 -19.96
C ALA A 103 6.28 6.20 -21.14
N PRO A 104 6.25 5.21 -22.06
CA PRO A 104 5.22 5.12 -23.08
C PRO A 104 3.81 5.03 -22.50
N ASP A 105 2.80 5.47 -23.26
CA ASP A 105 1.41 5.53 -22.78
C ASP A 105 0.85 4.17 -22.38
N ALA A 106 1.27 3.09 -23.05
CA ALA A 106 0.91 1.72 -22.68
C ALA A 106 1.39 1.38 -21.25
N VAL A 107 2.62 1.76 -20.88
CA VAL A 107 3.17 1.54 -19.54
C VAL A 107 2.44 2.36 -18.49
N LYS A 108 2.09 3.61 -18.84
CA LYS A 108 1.26 4.45 -17.97
C LYS A 108 -0.12 3.83 -17.76
N ALA A 109 -0.70 3.18 -18.77
CA ALA A 109 -1.96 2.48 -18.67
C ALA A 109 -1.86 1.22 -17.80
N TYR A 110 -0.74 0.48 -17.87
CA TYR A 110 -0.45 -0.63 -16.93
C TYR A 110 -0.37 -0.13 -15.49
N ALA A 111 0.29 1.01 -15.26
CA ALA A 111 0.33 1.64 -13.94
C ALA A 111 -1.06 2.10 -13.46
N THR A 112 -1.91 2.61 -14.36
CA THR A 112 -3.32 2.90 -14.06
C THR A 112 -4.07 1.64 -13.64
N ALA A 113 -3.95 0.54 -14.39
CA ALA A 113 -4.61 -0.72 -14.09
C ALA A 113 -4.19 -1.28 -12.72
N TRP A 114 -2.89 -1.24 -12.42
CA TRP A 114 -2.35 -1.64 -11.12
C TRP A 114 -2.89 -0.76 -9.98
N LEU A 115 -2.85 0.58 -10.14
CA LEU A 115 -3.34 1.50 -9.12
C LEU A 115 -4.87 1.39 -8.92
N TYR A 116 -5.60 1.03 -9.98
CA TYR A 116 -7.03 0.74 -9.88
C TYR A 116 -7.32 -0.51 -9.06
N GLY A 117 -6.52 -1.58 -9.24
CA GLY A 117 -6.56 -2.77 -8.40
C GLY A 117 -6.29 -2.45 -6.93
N ALA A 118 -5.26 -1.63 -6.67
CA ALA A 118 -4.95 -1.14 -5.33
C ALA A 118 -6.12 -0.32 -4.74
N GLY A 119 -6.76 0.53 -5.55
CA GLY A 119 -7.97 1.27 -5.18
C GLY A 119 -9.11 0.35 -4.76
N CYS A 120 -9.36 -0.73 -5.51
CA CYS A 120 -10.40 -1.70 -5.17
C CYS A 120 -10.08 -2.46 -3.86
N ALA A 121 -8.83 -2.82 -3.62
CA ALA A 121 -8.41 -3.47 -2.37
C ALA A 121 -8.61 -2.58 -1.14
N LEU A 122 -8.29 -1.29 -1.27
CA LEU A 122 -8.37 -0.30 -0.20
C LEU A 122 -9.78 0.27 0.00
N SER A 123 -10.71 0.01 -0.90
CA SER A 123 -12.10 0.47 -0.83
C SER A 123 -13.03 -0.60 -0.25
N ASP A 124 -14.14 -0.16 0.32
CA ASP A 124 -15.24 -1.05 0.71
C ASP A 124 -15.81 -1.82 -0.48
N LYS A 125 -16.32 -3.02 -0.22
CA LYS A 125 -16.86 -3.90 -1.26
C LYS A 125 -17.92 -3.22 -2.14
N GLY A 126 -18.77 -2.35 -1.56
CA GLY A 126 -19.82 -1.64 -2.29
C GLY A 126 -19.35 -0.46 -3.14
N SER A 127 -18.14 0.07 -2.90
CA SER A 127 -17.55 1.17 -3.66
C SER A 127 -16.47 0.71 -4.65
N ARG A 128 -16.08 -0.56 -4.61
CA ARG A 128 -15.25 -1.21 -5.64
C ARG A 128 -15.91 -1.04 -7.00
N HIS A 129 -15.08 -0.77 -8.00
CA HIS A 129 -15.52 -0.53 -9.38
C HIS A 129 -16.51 0.63 -9.59
N SER A 130 -16.67 1.50 -8.58
CA SER A 130 -17.45 2.72 -8.76
C SER A 130 -16.72 3.73 -9.65
N GLU A 131 -17.49 4.54 -10.38
CA GLU A 131 -16.94 5.64 -11.17
C GLU A 131 -16.19 6.67 -10.30
N ALA A 132 -16.66 6.87 -9.06
CA ALA A 132 -15.99 7.74 -8.08
C ALA A 132 -14.58 7.24 -7.75
N LEU A 133 -14.41 5.92 -7.54
CA LEU A 133 -13.09 5.32 -7.32
C LEU A 133 -12.21 5.46 -8.56
N ALA A 134 -12.75 5.17 -9.75
CA ALA A 134 -12.02 5.32 -11.01
C ALA A 134 -11.52 6.75 -11.21
N GLY A 135 -12.36 7.76 -10.88
CA GLY A 135 -11.98 9.18 -10.93
C GLY A 135 -10.86 9.53 -9.94
N ILE A 136 -10.89 9.01 -8.71
CA ILE A 136 -9.80 9.20 -7.74
C ILE A 136 -8.48 8.61 -8.26
N VAL A 137 -8.54 7.41 -8.84
CA VAL A 137 -7.38 6.73 -9.42
C VAL A 137 -6.85 7.51 -10.63
N ALA A 138 -7.72 7.97 -11.53
CA ALA A 138 -7.35 8.78 -12.69
C ALA A 138 -6.68 10.11 -12.28
N GLN A 139 -7.16 10.77 -11.22
CA GLN A 139 -6.52 11.97 -10.67
C GLN A 139 -5.16 11.67 -10.05
N THR A 140 -5.06 10.54 -9.33
CA THR A 140 -3.81 10.14 -8.67
C THR A 140 -2.75 9.78 -9.71
N ILE A 141 -3.10 8.99 -10.73
CA ILE A 141 -2.15 8.58 -11.77
C ILE A 141 -1.72 9.76 -12.63
N ASN A 142 -2.62 10.69 -12.94
CA ASN A 142 -2.29 11.92 -13.67
C ASN A 142 -1.15 12.69 -12.99
N ARG A 143 -1.20 12.84 -11.66
CA ARG A 143 -0.14 13.51 -10.89
C ARG A 143 1.19 12.76 -10.89
N LYS A 144 1.17 11.44 -11.10
CA LYS A 144 2.35 10.56 -11.01
C LYS A 144 3.01 10.30 -12.35
N THR A 145 2.23 10.24 -13.43
CA THR A 145 2.71 9.82 -14.75
C THR A 145 2.49 10.88 -15.83
N GLY A 146 1.68 11.90 -15.56
CA GLY A 146 1.24 12.88 -16.56
C GLY A 146 0.17 12.37 -17.52
N MET A 147 -0.28 11.12 -17.39
CA MET A 147 -1.38 10.56 -18.21
C MET A 147 -2.66 11.36 -18.01
N ARG A 148 -3.40 11.66 -19.09
CA ARG A 148 -4.62 12.47 -18.98
C ARG A 148 -5.72 11.64 -18.31
N GLN A 149 -6.58 12.30 -17.53
CA GLN A 149 -7.67 11.61 -16.83
C GLN A 149 -8.59 10.80 -17.77
N PRO A 150 -8.98 11.28 -18.97
CA PRO A 150 -9.79 10.47 -19.89
C PRO A 150 -9.10 9.19 -20.37
N GLU A 151 -7.78 9.24 -20.62
CA GLU A 151 -6.99 8.07 -21.02
C GLU A 151 -6.91 7.04 -19.88
N ALA A 152 -6.74 7.51 -18.65
CA ALA A 152 -6.77 6.66 -17.47
C ALA A 152 -8.15 6.01 -17.26
N MET A 153 -9.23 6.78 -17.42
CA MET A 153 -10.60 6.25 -17.36
C MET A 153 -10.87 5.23 -18.47
N GLN A 154 -10.35 5.47 -19.68
CA GLN A 154 -10.44 4.53 -20.78
C GLN A 154 -9.72 3.22 -20.44
N ALA A 155 -8.47 3.27 -19.95
CA ALA A 155 -7.72 2.09 -19.55
C ALA A 155 -8.43 1.28 -18.45
N ILE A 156 -9.13 1.95 -17.53
CA ILE A 156 -9.97 1.29 -16.51
C ILE A 156 -11.21 0.64 -17.14
N SER A 157 -11.87 1.32 -18.08
CA SER A 157 -13.07 0.79 -18.75
C SER A 157 -12.79 -0.42 -19.63
N THR A 158 -11.60 -0.49 -20.24
CA THR A 158 -11.15 -1.60 -21.09
C THR A 158 -10.23 -2.58 -20.36
N LEU A 159 -10.26 -2.58 -19.03
CA LEU A 159 -9.38 -3.41 -18.19
C LEU A 159 -9.46 -4.89 -18.56
N THR A 160 -10.65 -5.39 -18.88
CA THR A 160 -10.90 -6.80 -19.22
C THR A 160 -10.46 -7.20 -20.61
N ASP A 161 -10.17 -6.22 -21.48
CA ASP A 161 -9.83 -6.46 -22.88
C ASP A 161 -8.35 -6.84 -23.06
N SER A 162 -7.55 -6.71 -22.01
CA SER A 162 -6.12 -7.02 -22.02
C SER A 162 -5.71 -7.88 -20.82
N ALA A 163 -5.06 -9.01 -21.12
CA ALA A 163 -4.49 -9.88 -20.09
C ALA A 163 -3.43 -9.15 -19.24
N VAL A 164 -2.67 -8.22 -19.85
CA VAL A 164 -1.65 -7.42 -19.14
C VAL A 164 -2.31 -6.45 -18.16
N TYR A 165 -3.43 -5.82 -18.56
CA TYR A 165 -4.21 -4.96 -17.66
C TYR A 165 -4.76 -5.75 -16.47
N LEU A 166 -5.32 -6.94 -16.72
CA LEU A 166 -5.81 -7.82 -15.65
C LEU A 166 -4.69 -8.30 -14.72
N ALA A 167 -3.52 -8.65 -15.27
CA ALA A 167 -2.36 -9.05 -14.47
C ALA A 167 -1.88 -7.91 -13.57
N CYS A 168 -1.75 -6.70 -14.13
CA CYS A 168 -1.38 -5.51 -13.37
C CYS A 168 -2.43 -5.18 -12.30
N PHE A 169 -3.72 -5.25 -12.64
CA PHE A 169 -4.81 -5.06 -11.68
C PHE A 169 -4.76 -6.05 -10.51
N ARG A 170 -4.55 -7.34 -10.79
CA ARG A 170 -4.44 -8.37 -9.75
C ARG A 170 -3.25 -8.13 -8.84
N ALA A 171 -2.08 -7.84 -9.41
CA ALA A 171 -0.90 -7.48 -8.64
C ALA A 171 -1.14 -6.24 -7.76
N GLY A 172 -1.86 -5.23 -8.27
CA GLY A 172 -2.22 -4.05 -7.49
C GLY A 172 -3.18 -4.36 -6.34
N LEU A 173 -4.14 -5.25 -6.56
CA LEU A 173 -5.08 -5.71 -5.54
C LEU A 173 -4.33 -6.44 -4.41
N GLU A 174 -3.54 -7.46 -4.75
CA GLU A 174 -2.75 -8.24 -3.79
C GLU A 174 -1.71 -7.38 -3.06
N GLY A 175 -1.00 -6.53 -3.81
CA GLY A 175 0.03 -5.64 -3.27
C GLY A 175 -0.54 -4.65 -2.26
N ALA A 176 -1.73 -4.10 -2.52
CA ALA A 176 -2.39 -3.17 -1.61
C ALA A 176 -3.02 -3.87 -0.39
N GLU A 177 -3.58 -5.06 -0.55
CA GLU A 177 -4.06 -5.88 0.58
C GLU A 177 -2.91 -6.21 1.53
N PHE A 178 -1.76 -6.61 0.98
CA PHE A 178 -0.57 -6.89 1.78
C PHE A 178 -0.01 -5.63 2.44
N TRP A 179 0.08 -4.52 1.69
CA TRP A 179 0.55 -3.24 2.20
C TRP A 179 -0.30 -2.70 3.36
N ARG A 180 -1.63 -2.91 3.32
CA ARG A 180 -2.53 -2.46 4.39
C ARG A 180 -2.11 -2.97 5.78
N TYR A 181 -1.53 -4.16 5.85
CA TYR A 181 -1.13 -4.78 7.12
C TYR A 181 0.36 -4.70 7.41
N ASN A 182 1.21 -4.63 6.37
CA ASN A 182 2.66 -4.75 6.50
C ASN A 182 3.40 -3.46 6.13
N HIS A 183 2.72 -2.47 5.56
CA HIS A 183 3.26 -1.18 5.12
C HIS A 183 4.37 -1.24 4.06
N PHE A 184 4.52 -2.39 3.38
CA PHE A 184 5.31 -2.53 2.15
C PHE A 184 4.55 -3.34 1.12
N VAL A 185 4.95 -3.23 -0.15
CA VAL A 185 4.40 -4.06 -1.25
C VAL A 185 5.44 -5.13 -1.58
N PRO A 186 5.07 -6.43 -1.59
CA PRO A 186 6.00 -7.50 -1.91
C PRO A 186 6.45 -7.40 -3.38
N PRO A 187 7.69 -7.81 -3.72
CA PRO A 187 8.20 -7.72 -5.09
C PRO A 187 7.28 -8.39 -6.11
N THR A 188 6.76 -9.58 -5.79
CA THR A 188 5.85 -10.37 -6.64
C THR A 188 4.57 -9.64 -7.06
N SER A 189 4.14 -8.65 -6.27
CA SER A 189 2.93 -7.85 -6.54
C SER A 189 3.28 -6.37 -6.81
N SER A 190 4.57 -6.04 -6.95
CA SER A 190 5.02 -4.69 -7.25
C SER A 190 4.64 -4.28 -8.67
N LEU A 191 4.46 -2.97 -8.88
CA LEU A 191 4.12 -2.41 -10.18
C LEU A 191 5.19 -2.73 -11.23
N TYR A 192 6.47 -2.58 -10.87
CA TYR A 192 7.57 -2.87 -11.78
C TYR A 192 7.54 -4.33 -12.23
N ASP A 193 7.49 -5.26 -11.28
CA ASP A 193 7.55 -6.69 -11.59
C ASP A 193 6.31 -7.11 -12.40
N ALA A 194 5.12 -6.60 -12.05
CA ALA A 194 3.89 -6.85 -12.80
C ALA A 194 3.95 -6.37 -14.25
N ILE A 195 4.50 -5.18 -14.51
CA ILE A 195 4.72 -4.68 -15.87
C ILE A 195 5.75 -5.58 -16.58
N THR A 196 6.90 -5.82 -15.96
CA THR A 196 8.00 -6.53 -16.64
C THR A 196 7.68 -7.99 -16.95
N ALA A 197 6.92 -8.65 -16.08
CA ALA A 197 6.55 -10.06 -16.24
C ALA A 197 5.40 -10.29 -17.24
N ASN A 198 4.67 -9.25 -17.66
CA ASN A 198 3.48 -9.42 -18.50
C ASN A 198 3.50 -8.60 -19.79
N ALA A 199 4.20 -7.46 -19.84
CA ALA A 199 4.18 -6.55 -20.99
C ALA A 199 5.32 -6.78 -22.00
N PHE A 200 6.35 -7.55 -21.63
CA PHE A 200 7.55 -7.79 -22.46
C PHE A 200 7.73 -9.26 -22.84
N ILE A 201 6.67 -10.06 -22.75
CA ILE A 201 6.58 -11.44 -23.24
C ILE A 201 5.72 -11.43 -24.51
#